data_AF-A0A7X6Y868-F1
#
_entry.id   AF-A0A7X6Y868-F1
#
_cell.length_a   1.000
_cell.length_b   1.000
_cell.length_c   1.000
_cell.angle_alpha   90.00
_cell.angle_beta   90.00
_cell.angle_gamma   90.00
#
_symmetry.space_group_name_H-M   'P 1'
#
loop_
_entity.id
_entity.type
_entity.pdbx_description
1 polymer ?
#
loop_
_entity_poly.entity_id
_entity_poly.type
_entity_poly.pdbx_seq_one_letter_code
_entity_poly.pdbx_strand_id
1 'polypeptide(L)'
;MKQAYNSELHNFVKGYLSLRSANIVEQQDNFFIVEFPGGKKQAYTYISRVAAENKDIHLLAKGSKALNDMIKERTSVASFSEAFISYNTESVAFSLGCKNCCDFCPFHAICEHREGGLKGKCCNFCAYYKMCNTRLLNADFSRLGSIIESKPKIIICFIFLVALSNDYSLGQKVEKLLPVLIDMDSGKIVGNTRLDDLIRLDMKPAGTTLALDEIKYRHFLNIARQEAFEAIKNQLEVFKKEIEGILKDKITSIIDKYEEEYADNYARSTFEQLNKLQDKALSCVKGK
;
A
#
# COMPACT_ATOMS: atom_id res chain seq x y z
N MET A 1 11.64 -27.09 -19.28
CA MET A 1 13.01 -26.52 -19.25
C MET A 1 13.20 -25.26 -20.11
N LYS A 2 12.62 -25.13 -21.32
CA LYS A 2 12.41 -23.81 -21.98
C LYS A 2 11.61 -22.79 -21.14
N GLN A 3 10.90 -23.25 -20.11
CA GLN A 3 10.07 -22.42 -19.23
C GLN A 3 10.85 -21.44 -18.34
N ALA A 4 12.04 -21.80 -17.83
CA ALA A 4 12.78 -20.91 -16.93
C ALA A 4 13.28 -19.66 -17.66
N TYR A 5 13.79 -19.84 -18.89
CA TYR A 5 14.28 -18.76 -19.74
C TYR A 5 13.17 -17.95 -20.44
N ASN A 6 11.92 -18.39 -20.34
CA ASN A 6 10.74 -17.63 -20.76
C ASN A 6 9.92 -17.12 -19.56
N SER A 7 10.48 -17.18 -18.35
CA SER A 7 9.80 -16.71 -17.13
C SER A 7 9.92 -15.20 -16.95
N GLU A 8 8.98 -14.60 -16.22
CA GLU A 8 9.05 -13.20 -15.79
C GLU A 8 10.36 -12.89 -15.03
N LEU A 9 10.83 -13.85 -14.23
CA LEU A 9 12.10 -13.73 -13.52
C LEU A 9 13.28 -13.61 -14.49
N HIS A 10 13.32 -14.41 -15.56
CA HIS A 10 14.39 -14.30 -16.54
C HIS A 10 14.31 -13.01 -17.36
N ASN A 11 13.10 -12.53 -17.65
CA ASN A 11 12.90 -11.22 -18.28
C ASN A 11 13.40 -10.07 -17.39
N PHE A 12 13.11 -10.11 -16.08
CA PHE A 12 13.67 -9.17 -15.11
C PHE A 12 15.21 -9.20 -15.12
N VAL A 13 15.82 -10.38 -15.07
CA VAL A 13 17.28 -10.53 -15.08
C VAL A 13 17.88 -9.97 -16.38
N LYS A 14 17.28 -10.26 -17.53
CA LYS A 14 17.69 -9.67 -18.82
C LYS A 14 17.63 -8.14 -18.80
N GLY A 15 16.54 -7.57 -18.29
CA GLY A 15 16.39 -6.12 -18.14
C GLY A 15 17.47 -5.53 -17.23
N TYR A 16 17.74 -6.15 -16.08
CA TYR A 16 18.81 -5.75 -15.16
C TYR A 16 20.19 -5.74 -15.84
N LEU A 17 20.50 -6.80 -16.60
CA LEU A 17 21.79 -6.94 -17.29
C LEU A 17 21.94 -5.90 -18.41
N SER A 18 20.88 -5.68 -19.20
CA SER A 18 20.89 -4.67 -20.26
C SER A 18 21.17 -3.27 -19.72
N LEU A 19 20.61 -2.91 -18.56
CA LEU A 19 20.87 -1.62 -17.90
C LEU A 19 22.31 -1.47 -17.40
N ARG A 20 23.04 -2.57 -17.26
CA ARG A 20 24.46 -2.59 -16.89
C ARG A 20 25.38 -2.77 -18.11
N SER A 21 24.85 -2.67 -19.31
CA SER A 21 25.56 -2.96 -20.56
C SER A 21 26.20 -4.36 -20.54
N ALA A 22 25.54 -5.31 -19.88
CA ALA A 22 25.97 -6.69 -19.75
C ALA A 22 25.13 -7.60 -20.64
N ASN A 23 25.78 -8.58 -21.27
CA ASN A 23 25.15 -9.47 -22.25
C ASN A 23 25.28 -10.93 -21.83
N ILE A 24 24.24 -11.72 -22.08
CA ILE A 24 24.32 -13.18 -21.94
C ILE A 24 25.08 -13.69 -23.17
N VAL A 25 26.29 -14.21 -22.94
CA VAL A 25 27.19 -14.68 -24.01
C VAL A 25 27.11 -16.19 -24.22
N GLU A 26 26.65 -16.92 -23.20
CA GLU A 26 26.45 -18.35 -23.28
C GLU A 26 25.22 -18.76 -22.46
N GLN A 27 24.42 -19.66 -23.01
CA GLN A 27 23.23 -20.17 -22.35
C GLN A 27 23.21 -21.69 -22.49
N GLN A 28 23.32 -22.38 -21.35
CA GLN A 28 23.19 -23.83 -21.25
C GLN A 28 21.88 -24.19 -20.54
N ASP A 29 21.54 -25.48 -20.51
CA ASP A 29 20.29 -25.95 -19.91
C ASP A 29 20.17 -25.60 -18.42
N ASN A 30 21.30 -25.57 -17.72
CA ASN A 30 21.34 -25.49 -16.25
C ASN A 30 21.94 -24.19 -15.70
N PHE A 31 22.62 -23.41 -16.54
CA PHE A 31 23.20 -22.11 -16.16
C PHE A 31 23.43 -21.27 -17.43
N PHE A 32 23.72 -19.99 -17.23
CA PHE A 32 24.09 -19.06 -18.29
C PHE A 32 25.23 -18.16 -17.85
N ILE A 33 26.03 -17.70 -18.80
CA ILE A 33 27.20 -16.84 -18.56
C ILE A 33 26.89 -15.45 -19.09
N VAL A 34 27.15 -14.48 -18.23
CA VAL A 34 26.98 -13.06 -18.49
C VAL A 34 28.34 -12.39 -18.56
N GLU A 35 28.55 -11.57 -19.58
CA GLU A 35 29.71 -10.71 -19.69
C GLU A 35 29.33 -9.26 -19.37
N PHE A 36 30.02 -8.68 -18.41
CA PHE A 36 29.90 -7.28 -17.99
C PHE A 36 30.93 -6.40 -18.72
N PRO A 37 30.74 -5.07 -18.74
CA PRO A 37 31.73 -4.13 -19.26
C PRO A 37 33.12 -4.37 -18.66
N GLY A 38 34.14 -4.37 -19.52
CA GLY A 38 35.52 -4.69 -19.12
C GLY A 38 35.86 -6.19 -19.14
N GLY A 39 35.04 -7.03 -19.78
CA GLY A 39 35.34 -8.45 -20.03
C GLY A 39 35.17 -9.37 -18.82
N LYS A 40 34.54 -8.88 -17.75
CA LYS A 40 34.27 -9.69 -16.56
C LYS A 40 33.11 -10.64 -16.83
N LYS A 41 33.38 -11.94 -16.74
CA LYS A 41 32.36 -12.98 -16.92
C LYS A 41 31.88 -13.51 -15.58
N GLN A 42 30.57 -13.76 -15.48
CA GLN A 42 29.94 -14.30 -14.28
C GLN A 42 28.83 -15.28 -14.67
N ALA A 43 28.79 -16.44 -14.00
CA ALA A 43 27.82 -17.48 -14.28
C ALA A 43 26.64 -17.43 -13.30
N TYR A 44 25.44 -17.69 -13.80
CA TYR A 44 24.19 -17.66 -13.05
C TYR A 44 23.34 -18.90 -13.33
N THR A 45 22.59 -19.37 -12.33
CA THR A 45 21.65 -20.49 -12.46
C THR A 45 20.36 -20.22 -11.70
N TYR A 46 19.26 -20.80 -12.17
CA TYR A 46 17.99 -20.84 -11.44
C TYR A 46 17.86 -22.09 -10.55
N ILE A 47 18.79 -23.04 -10.64
CA ILE A 47 18.72 -24.36 -10.02
C ILE A 47 19.64 -24.42 -8.79
N SER A 48 19.07 -24.58 -7.60
CA SER A 48 19.82 -24.60 -6.34
C SER A 48 20.92 -25.66 -6.31
N ARG A 49 20.65 -26.84 -6.89
CA ARG A 49 21.63 -27.94 -6.96
C ARG A 49 22.88 -27.55 -7.73
N VAL A 50 22.73 -26.85 -8.85
CA VAL A 50 23.85 -26.43 -9.72
C VAL A 50 24.74 -25.41 -9.00
N ALA A 51 24.14 -24.45 -8.29
CA ALA A 51 24.89 -23.47 -7.48
C ALA A 51 25.55 -24.09 -6.23
N ALA A 52 24.98 -25.18 -5.70
CA ALA A 52 25.59 -25.90 -4.58
C ALA A 52 26.80 -26.74 -5.02
N GLU A 53 26.74 -27.32 -6.22
CA GLU A 53 27.82 -28.12 -6.82
C GLU A 53 28.97 -27.25 -7.35
N ASN A 54 28.70 -26.00 -7.75
CA ASN A 54 29.72 -25.07 -8.23
C ASN A 54 29.59 -23.68 -7.59
N LYS A 55 30.55 -23.32 -6.71
CA LYS A 55 30.56 -22.05 -5.98
C LYS A 55 30.74 -20.81 -6.87
N ASP A 56 31.25 -20.99 -8.10
CA ASP A 56 31.44 -19.90 -9.05
C ASP A 56 30.15 -19.56 -9.83
N ILE A 57 29.08 -20.35 -9.65
CA ILE A 57 27.77 -20.13 -10.26
C ILE A 57 26.81 -19.55 -9.23
N HIS A 58 26.31 -18.34 -9.51
CA HIS A 58 25.40 -17.65 -8.60
C HIS A 58 23.96 -18.09 -8.78
N LEU A 59 23.30 -18.47 -7.69
CA LEU A 59 21.88 -18.81 -7.68
C LEU A 59 21.00 -17.55 -7.81
N LEU A 60 20.01 -17.60 -8.69
CA LEU A 60 18.96 -16.60 -8.88
C LEU A 60 17.59 -17.17 -8.51
N ALA A 61 17.44 -17.61 -7.27
CA ALA A 61 16.18 -18.11 -6.73
C ALA A 61 15.68 -17.21 -5.57
N LYS A 62 14.41 -17.36 -5.19
CA LYS A 62 13.83 -16.60 -4.06
C LYS A 62 14.69 -16.78 -2.81
N GLY A 63 15.11 -15.66 -2.20
CA GLY A 63 15.96 -15.65 -1.00
C GLY A 63 17.47 -15.81 -1.26
N SER A 64 17.89 -16.07 -2.51
CA SER A 64 19.32 -16.10 -2.84
C SER A 64 19.95 -14.72 -2.72
N LYS A 65 21.22 -14.68 -2.29
CA LYS A 65 21.97 -13.43 -2.11
C LYS A 65 22.08 -12.65 -3.42
N ALA A 66 22.46 -13.31 -4.52
CA ALA A 66 22.65 -12.63 -5.81
C ALA A 66 21.35 -11.99 -6.33
N LEU A 67 20.21 -12.70 -6.27
CA LEU A 67 18.94 -12.11 -6.67
C LEU A 67 18.52 -10.95 -5.74
N ASN A 68 18.68 -11.11 -4.42
CA ASN A 68 18.36 -10.05 -3.47
C ASN A 68 19.23 -8.81 -3.67
N ASP A 69 20.51 -8.98 -4.00
CA ASP A 69 21.43 -7.87 -4.27
C ASP A 69 21.02 -7.15 -5.56
N MET A 70 20.67 -7.89 -6.63
CA MET A 70 20.10 -7.31 -7.87
C MET A 70 18.82 -6.51 -7.57
N ILE A 71 17.88 -7.09 -6.81
CA ILE A 71 16.63 -6.42 -6.44
C ILE A 71 16.92 -5.17 -5.60
N LYS A 72 17.78 -5.24 -4.58
CA LYS A 72 18.13 -4.11 -3.72
C LYS A 72 18.76 -2.97 -4.50
N GLU A 73 19.71 -3.28 -5.37
CA GLU A 73 20.35 -2.29 -6.23
C GLU A 73 19.32 -1.60 -7.14
N ARG A 74 18.44 -2.38 -7.79
CA ARG A 74 17.38 -1.83 -8.64
C ARG A 74 16.27 -1.13 -7.88
N THR A 75 16.05 -1.48 -6.62
CA THR A 75 15.10 -0.76 -5.75
C THR A 75 15.70 0.57 -5.30
N SER A 76 17.03 0.65 -5.15
CA SER A 76 17.74 1.87 -4.78
C SER A 76 17.86 2.88 -5.93
N VAL A 77 17.80 2.42 -7.18
CA VAL A 77 17.79 3.25 -8.39
C VAL A 77 16.43 3.05 -9.04
N ALA A 78 15.46 3.93 -8.72
CA ALA A 78 14.07 3.86 -9.17
C ALA A 78 13.88 3.05 -10.47
N SER A 79 13.36 1.82 -10.35
CA SER A 79 13.15 0.95 -11.51
C SER A 79 11.98 1.49 -12.32
N PHE A 80 12.24 1.85 -13.57
CA PHE A 80 11.21 2.19 -14.53
C PHE A 80 10.91 0.97 -15.41
N SER A 81 9.65 0.79 -15.75
CA SER A 81 9.19 -0.22 -16.71
C SER A 81 8.31 0.48 -17.72
N GLU A 82 8.52 0.20 -19.00
CA GLU A 82 7.75 0.78 -20.09
C GLU A 82 6.85 -0.27 -20.71
N ALA A 83 5.57 0.09 -20.89
CA ALA A 83 4.59 -0.74 -21.55
C ALA A 83 3.76 0.10 -22.50
N PHE A 84 3.44 -0.48 -23.66
CA PHE A 84 2.37 -0.01 -24.51
C PHE A 84 1.05 -0.52 -23.95
N ILE A 85 0.14 0.43 -23.70
CA ILE A 85 -1.21 0.14 -23.25
C ILE A 85 -2.15 0.37 -24.43
N SER A 86 -2.95 -0.63 -24.77
CA SER A 86 -4.04 -0.45 -25.74
C SER A 86 -5.40 -0.65 -25.07
N TYR A 87 -6.34 0.26 -25.37
CA TYR A 87 -7.72 0.11 -24.97
C TYR A 87 -8.45 -0.74 -26.00
N ASN A 88 -8.80 -1.96 -25.63
CA ASN A 88 -9.79 -2.77 -26.35
C ASN A 88 -11.15 -2.72 -25.65
N THR A 89 -12.20 -3.18 -26.32
CA THR A 89 -13.58 -3.13 -25.81
C THR A 89 -13.71 -3.75 -24.42
N GLU A 90 -13.00 -4.86 -24.16
CA GLU A 90 -13.03 -5.55 -22.86
C GLU A 90 -12.36 -4.73 -21.75
N SER A 91 -11.17 -4.17 -22.00
CA SER A 91 -10.43 -3.35 -21.05
C SER A 91 -11.15 -2.04 -20.70
N VAL A 92 -11.85 -1.44 -21.68
CA VAL A 92 -12.69 -0.25 -21.47
C VAL A 92 -13.92 -0.61 -20.64
N ALA A 93 -14.63 -1.68 -21.02
CA ALA A 93 -15.81 -2.14 -20.26
C ALA A 93 -15.44 -2.47 -18.81
N PHE A 94 -14.28 -3.08 -18.57
CA PHE A 94 -13.80 -3.38 -17.23
C PHE A 94 -13.45 -2.11 -16.42
N SER A 95 -12.80 -1.14 -17.05
CA SER A 95 -12.41 0.12 -16.39
C SER A 95 -13.62 0.94 -15.96
N LEU A 96 -14.72 0.82 -16.71
CA LEU A 96 -15.99 1.51 -16.47
C LEU A 96 -16.99 0.67 -15.66
N GLY A 97 -16.68 -0.60 -15.41
CA GLY A 97 -17.52 -1.50 -14.62
C GLY A 97 -17.61 -1.07 -13.16
N CYS A 98 -18.73 -1.42 -12.51
CA CYS A 98 -19.01 -1.04 -11.12
C CYS A 98 -17.87 -1.48 -10.19
N LYS A 99 -17.15 -0.51 -9.61
CA LYS A 99 -16.14 -0.76 -8.59
C LYS A 99 -16.79 -0.81 -7.21
N ASN A 100 -16.21 -1.55 -6.27
CA ASN A 100 -16.70 -1.48 -4.91
C ASN A 100 -16.40 -0.09 -4.33
N CYS A 101 -17.28 0.40 -3.48
CA CYS A 101 -17.15 1.63 -2.71
C CYS A 101 -16.11 1.47 -1.59
N CYS A 102 -16.06 0.29 -0.96
CA CYS A 102 -15.14 -0.07 0.13
C CYS A 102 -13.66 0.05 -0.27
N ASP A 103 -13.43 -0.08 -1.55
CA ASP A 103 -12.16 -0.07 -2.26
C ASP A 103 -11.48 1.33 -2.30
N PHE A 104 -12.30 2.37 -2.15
CA PHE A 104 -11.90 3.78 -2.05
C PHE A 104 -12.43 4.45 -0.78
N CYS A 105 -12.95 3.65 0.15
CA CYS A 105 -13.56 4.16 1.37
C CYS A 105 -12.47 4.61 2.36
N PRO A 106 -12.50 5.87 2.84
CA PRO A 106 -11.57 6.32 3.87
C PRO A 106 -11.80 5.63 5.23
N PHE A 107 -12.97 5.03 5.43
CA PHE A 107 -13.35 4.29 6.65
C PHE A 107 -13.14 2.77 6.52
N HIS A 108 -12.46 2.28 5.46
CA HIS A 108 -12.29 0.85 5.21
C HIS A 108 -11.71 0.09 6.41
N ALA A 109 -10.76 0.69 7.12
CA ALA A 109 -10.05 0.06 8.24
C ALA A 109 -10.98 -0.31 9.41
N ILE A 110 -11.94 0.56 9.72
CA ILE A 110 -12.89 0.48 10.84
C ILE A 110 -14.27 -0.03 10.42
N CYS A 111 -14.43 -0.42 9.15
CA CYS A 111 -15.70 -0.89 8.64
C CYS A 111 -15.99 -2.29 9.19
N GLU A 112 -17.05 -2.44 9.98
CA GLU A 112 -17.49 -3.74 10.54
C GLU A 112 -17.79 -4.79 9.46
N HIS A 113 -18.09 -4.36 8.22
CA HIS A 113 -18.35 -5.25 7.08
C HIS A 113 -17.05 -5.77 6.42
N ARG A 114 -15.87 -5.43 6.97
CA ARG A 114 -14.56 -5.87 6.48
C ARG A 114 -14.30 -7.36 6.72
N GLU A 115 -14.82 -7.92 7.82
CA GLU A 115 -14.47 -9.27 8.29
C GLU A 115 -15.53 -10.35 7.98
N GLY A 116 -16.78 -9.96 7.67
CA GLY A 116 -17.93 -10.87 7.56
C GLY A 116 -18.08 -11.69 6.27
N GLY A 117 -16.99 -12.17 5.66
CA GLY A 117 -17.09 -13.10 4.51
C GLY A 117 -17.62 -12.51 3.19
N LEU A 118 -17.89 -11.21 3.13
CA LEU A 118 -18.32 -10.46 1.95
C LEU A 118 -17.17 -9.64 1.34
N LYS A 119 -15.98 -10.25 1.21
CA LYS A 119 -14.92 -9.69 0.37
C LYS A 119 -15.48 -9.45 -1.04
N GLY A 120 -15.68 -8.18 -1.39
CA GLY A 120 -16.14 -7.78 -2.73
C GLY A 120 -17.60 -7.38 -2.86
N LYS A 121 -18.37 -7.21 -1.78
CA LYS A 121 -19.67 -6.52 -1.85
C LYS A 121 -19.62 -5.16 -1.13
N CYS A 122 -20.03 -4.10 -1.81
CA CYS A 122 -20.35 -2.83 -1.16
C CYS A 122 -21.33 -3.03 -0.01
N CYS A 123 -21.19 -2.24 1.05
CA CYS A 123 -22.25 -2.09 2.04
C CYS A 123 -23.53 -1.65 1.32
N ASN A 124 -24.65 -2.36 1.49
CA ASN A 124 -25.96 -1.90 0.98
C ASN A 124 -26.31 -0.52 1.57
N PHE A 125 -25.83 -0.25 2.77
CA PHE A 125 -25.91 1.04 3.45
C PHE A 125 -24.61 1.30 4.22
N CYS A 126 -23.95 2.43 3.98
CA CYS A 126 -22.73 2.80 4.70
C CYS A 126 -23.09 3.70 5.88
N ALA A 127 -22.87 3.27 7.12
CA ALA A 127 -23.15 4.11 8.31
C ALA A 127 -22.37 5.44 8.32
N TYR A 128 -21.22 5.47 7.64
CA TYR A 128 -20.35 6.64 7.53
C TYR A 128 -20.64 7.52 6.30
N TYR A 129 -21.75 7.30 5.56
CA TYR A 129 -22.02 7.99 4.28
C TYR A 129 -22.00 9.53 4.38
N LYS A 130 -22.43 10.11 5.52
CA LYS A 130 -22.44 11.58 5.74
C LYS A 130 -21.05 12.18 5.93
N MET A 131 -20.05 11.36 6.29
CA MET A 131 -18.65 11.75 6.41
C MET A 131 -17.80 11.17 5.26
N CYS A 132 -18.44 10.41 4.37
CA CYS A 132 -17.84 9.79 3.22
C CYS A 132 -17.75 10.84 2.10
N ASN A 133 -16.59 11.48 2.00
CA ASN A 133 -16.28 12.38 0.88
C ASN A 133 -15.85 11.62 -0.38
N THR A 134 -15.98 10.28 -0.40
CA THR A 134 -15.74 9.49 -1.61
C THR A 134 -16.81 9.86 -2.63
N ARG A 135 -16.42 10.71 -3.58
CA ARG A 135 -17.20 10.99 -4.78
C ARG A 135 -17.59 9.64 -5.39
N LEU A 136 -18.89 9.35 -5.48
CA LEU A 136 -19.38 8.16 -6.19
C LEU A 136 -18.98 8.29 -7.66
N LEU A 137 -17.86 7.68 -8.03
CA LEU A 137 -17.36 7.62 -9.41
C LEU A 137 -17.94 6.43 -10.19
N ASN A 138 -18.92 5.73 -9.63
CA ASN A 138 -19.54 4.53 -10.19
C ASN A 138 -20.99 4.82 -10.57
N ALA A 139 -21.20 5.75 -11.50
CA ALA A 139 -22.46 5.76 -12.24
C ALA A 139 -22.51 4.49 -13.11
N ASP A 140 -23.68 3.86 -13.20
CA ASP A 140 -23.88 2.78 -14.16
C ASP A 140 -23.87 3.38 -15.57
N PHE A 141 -22.72 3.29 -16.24
CA PHE A 141 -22.56 3.81 -17.58
C PHE A 141 -23.15 2.82 -18.58
N SER A 142 -24.47 2.89 -18.76
CA SER A 142 -25.15 2.20 -19.86
C SER A 142 -25.11 3.06 -21.13
N ARG A 143 -25.04 2.40 -22.31
CA ARG A 143 -25.13 3.06 -23.63
C ARG A 143 -24.02 4.09 -23.94
N LEU A 144 -22.78 3.82 -23.52
CA LEU A 144 -21.60 4.66 -23.78
C LEU A 144 -21.27 4.92 -25.26
N GLY A 145 -21.99 4.30 -26.20
CA GLY A 145 -21.73 4.42 -27.63
C GLY A 145 -20.41 3.79 -28.05
N SER A 146 -19.98 4.06 -29.27
CA SER A 146 -18.67 3.66 -29.78
C SER A 146 -17.61 4.67 -29.34
N ILE A 147 -16.36 4.22 -29.16
CA ILE A 147 -15.23 5.11 -28.94
C ILE A 147 -15.11 6.04 -30.16
N ILE A 148 -15.34 7.34 -29.96
CA ILE A 148 -15.37 8.35 -31.03
C ILE A 148 -13.94 8.76 -31.43
N GLU A 149 -13.05 8.88 -30.45
CA GLU A 149 -11.67 9.28 -30.65
C GLU A 149 -10.76 8.58 -29.63
N SER A 150 -9.58 8.12 -30.06
CA SER A 150 -8.53 7.59 -29.21
C SER A 150 -7.20 8.21 -29.62
N LYS A 151 -6.55 8.92 -28.69
CA LYS A 151 -5.26 9.57 -28.91
C LYS A 151 -4.20 8.88 -28.06
N PRO A 152 -3.06 8.45 -28.64
CA PRO A 152 -1.97 7.90 -27.86
C PRO A 152 -1.41 8.98 -26.92
N LYS A 153 -1.07 8.56 -25.71
CA LYS A 153 -0.49 9.41 -24.66
C LYS A 153 0.74 8.75 -24.09
N ILE A 154 1.78 9.55 -23.85
CA ILE A 154 2.99 9.10 -23.17
C ILE A 154 2.78 9.38 -21.68
N ILE A 155 2.65 8.32 -20.90
CA ILE A 155 2.33 8.41 -19.47
C ILE A 155 3.50 7.90 -18.64
N ILE A 156 3.86 8.65 -17.60
CA ILE A 156 4.69 8.16 -16.51
C ILE A 156 3.81 7.78 -15.32
N CYS A 157 4.04 6.59 -14.77
CA CYS A 157 3.32 6.09 -13.59
C CYS A 157 4.27 5.96 -12.40
N PHE A 158 3.90 6.57 -11.28
CA PHE A 158 4.58 6.41 -10.00
C PHE A 158 3.72 5.60 -9.06
N ILE A 159 4.22 4.47 -8.57
CA ILE A 159 3.52 3.61 -7.62
C ILE A 159 4.10 3.84 -6.23
N PHE A 160 3.29 4.39 -5.33
CA PHE A 160 3.66 4.60 -3.93
C PHE A 160 3.10 3.48 -3.07
N LEU A 161 3.95 2.89 -2.22
CA LEU A 161 3.50 2.10 -1.09
C LEU A 161 3.25 3.06 0.08
N VAL A 162 1.98 3.23 0.45
CA VAL A 162 1.57 4.04 1.60
C VAL A 162 1.19 3.09 2.73
N ALA A 163 1.81 3.29 3.90
CA ALA A 163 1.45 2.61 5.13
C ALA A 163 0.88 3.63 6.11
N LEU A 164 -0.36 3.42 6.54
CA LEU A 164 -0.98 4.14 7.65
C LEU A 164 -0.99 3.21 8.85
N SER A 165 -0.32 3.60 9.94
CA SER A 165 -0.34 2.86 11.20
C SER A 165 -0.90 3.74 12.32
N ASN A 166 -1.69 3.13 13.17
CA ASN A 166 -2.07 3.68 14.46
C ASN A 166 -1.41 2.85 15.56
N ASP A 167 -0.31 3.38 16.09
CA ASP A 167 0.48 2.69 17.11
C ASP A 167 -0.10 2.85 18.52
N TYR A 168 -1.08 3.76 18.71
CA TYR A 168 -1.68 4.06 20.01
C TYR A 168 -2.83 3.13 20.39
N SER A 169 -3.57 2.63 19.40
CA SER A 169 -4.69 1.72 19.61
C SER A 169 -4.63 0.56 18.62
N LEU A 170 -4.41 -0.64 19.15
CA LEU A 170 -4.62 -1.93 18.47
C LEU A 170 -3.59 -2.34 17.39
N GLY A 171 -2.48 -1.62 17.20
CA GLY A 171 -1.44 -2.02 16.23
C GLY A 171 -1.98 -2.17 14.81
N GLN A 172 -2.98 -1.37 14.46
CA GLN A 172 -3.62 -1.43 13.16
C GLN A 172 -2.72 -0.78 12.12
N LYS A 173 -2.34 -1.58 11.11
CA LYS A 173 -1.57 -1.13 9.96
C LYS A 173 -2.36 -1.40 8.69
N VAL A 174 -2.49 -0.37 7.86
CA VAL A 174 -3.09 -0.45 6.54
C VAL A 174 -2.02 -0.09 5.52
N GLU A 175 -1.72 -1.03 4.64
CA GLU A 175 -0.84 -0.80 3.49
C GLU A 175 -1.68 -0.70 2.23
N LYS A 176 -1.37 0.29 1.38
CA LYS A 176 -2.04 0.50 0.10
C LYS A 176 -1.03 0.91 -0.96
N LEU A 177 -1.19 0.35 -2.16
CA LEU A 177 -0.49 0.82 -3.34
C LEU A 177 -1.32 1.92 -4.01
N LEU A 178 -0.69 3.06 -4.24
CA LEU A 178 -1.30 4.23 -4.86
C LEU A 178 -0.52 4.58 -6.14
N PRO A 179 -1.05 4.27 -7.33
CA PRO A 179 -0.44 4.69 -8.57
C PRO A 179 -0.94 6.09 -8.96
N VAL A 180 -0.01 6.94 -9.38
CA VAL A 180 -0.28 8.28 -9.90
C VAL A 180 0.19 8.33 -11.35
N LEU A 181 -0.71 8.67 -12.27
CA LEU A 181 -0.45 8.73 -13.71
C LEU A 181 -0.35 10.18 -14.17
N ILE A 182 0.74 10.50 -14.87
CA ILE A 182 1.03 11.85 -15.37
C ILE A 182 1.24 11.79 -16.87
N ASP A 183 0.52 12.62 -17.61
CA ASP A 183 0.75 12.87 -19.03
C ASP A 183 2.05 13.64 -19.20
N MET A 184 3.06 13.01 -19.81
CA MET A 184 4.39 13.59 -19.98
C MET A 184 4.40 14.79 -20.92
N ASP A 185 3.43 14.89 -21.84
CA ASP A 185 3.35 16.00 -22.79
C ASP A 185 2.75 17.26 -22.14
N SER A 186 1.74 17.08 -21.27
CA SER A 186 1.01 18.18 -20.65
C SER A 186 1.37 18.46 -19.19
N GLY A 187 2.06 17.53 -18.53
CA GLY A 187 2.36 17.57 -17.10
C GLY A 187 1.13 17.41 -16.20
N LYS A 188 -0.05 17.10 -16.77
CA LYS A 188 -1.30 16.99 -16.02
C LYS A 188 -1.48 15.58 -15.47
N ILE A 189 -2.10 15.50 -14.29
CA ILE A 189 -2.58 14.26 -13.70
C ILE A 189 -3.69 13.69 -14.60
N VAL A 190 -3.52 12.46 -15.05
CA VAL A 190 -4.55 11.73 -15.83
C VAL A 190 -5.57 11.08 -14.89
N GLY A 191 -5.19 10.86 -13.63
CA GLY A 191 -6.06 10.45 -12.54
C GLY A 191 -5.40 9.43 -11.61
N ASN A 192 -6.04 9.19 -10.47
CA ASN A 192 -5.66 8.16 -9.51
C ASN A 192 -6.38 6.87 -9.89
N THR A 193 -5.80 6.12 -10.82
CA THR A 193 -6.31 4.81 -11.23
C THR A 193 -5.96 3.78 -10.15
N ARG A 194 -6.62 2.63 -10.05
CA ARG A 194 -6.17 1.56 -9.14
C ARG A 194 -5.12 0.72 -9.83
N LEU A 195 -4.19 0.16 -9.07
CA LEU A 195 -3.22 -0.76 -9.67
C LEU A 195 -3.92 -1.96 -10.33
N ASP A 196 -4.97 -2.47 -9.69
CA ASP A 196 -5.79 -3.58 -10.23
C ASP A 196 -6.48 -3.24 -11.55
N ASP A 197 -6.75 -1.96 -11.80
CA ASP A 197 -7.32 -1.50 -13.07
C ASP A 197 -6.23 -1.38 -14.14
N LEU A 198 -5.02 -0.95 -13.76
CA LEU A 198 -3.86 -0.87 -14.67
C LEU A 198 -3.45 -2.25 -15.18
N ILE A 199 -3.31 -3.24 -14.30
CA ILE A 199 -2.86 -4.60 -14.67
C ILE A 199 -3.84 -5.34 -15.60
N ARG A 200 -5.07 -4.84 -15.74
CA ARG A 200 -6.11 -5.40 -16.61
C ARG A 200 -6.22 -4.70 -17.96
N LEU A 201 -5.39 -3.69 -18.20
CA LEU A 201 -5.24 -3.11 -19.53
C LEU A 201 -4.37 -4.04 -20.39
N ASP A 202 -4.59 -4.04 -21.71
CA ASP A 202 -3.73 -4.80 -22.64
C ASP A 202 -2.35 -4.15 -22.70
N MET A 203 -1.46 -4.62 -21.83
CA MET A 203 -0.08 -4.17 -21.66
C MET A 203 0.88 -5.05 -22.45
N LYS A 204 1.63 -4.43 -23.36
CA LYS A 204 2.71 -5.09 -24.10
C LYS A 204 4.03 -4.40 -23.77
N PRO A 205 5.13 -5.15 -23.58
CA PRO A 205 6.42 -4.54 -23.30
C PRO A 205 6.84 -3.59 -24.42
N ALA A 206 7.42 -2.44 -24.06
CA ALA A 206 7.91 -1.50 -25.04
C ALA A 206 9.18 -2.03 -25.75
N GLY A 207 9.17 -2.05 -27.08
CA GLY A 207 10.33 -2.45 -27.89
C GLY A 207 11.43 -1.39 -27.97
N THR A 208 11.14 -0.15 -27.55
CA THR A 208 12.04 1.00 -27.56
C THR A 208 11.90 1.77 -26.27
N THR A 209 13.03 2.05 -25.62
CA THR A 209 13.10 2.77 -24.35
C THR A 209 12.99 4.28 -24.56
N LEU A 210 12.17 4.96 -23.76
CA LEU A 210 12.05 6.40 -23.76
C LEU A 210 13.10 7.00 -22.80
N ALA A 211 14.02 7.78 -23.34
CA ALA A 211 15.04 8.44 -22.52
C ALA A 211 14.41 9.59 -21.71
N LEU A 212 14.20 9.38 -20.41
CA LEU A 212 13.77 10.41 -19.47
C LEU A 212 14.98 10.98 -18.73
N ASP A 213 15.27 12.27 -18.92
CA ASP A 213 16.34 12.93 -18.18
C ASP A 213 15.98 13.12 -16.69
N GLU A 214 17.01 13.17 -15.84
CA GLU A 214 16.85 13.19 -14.38
C GLU A 214 16.05 14.41 -13.89
N ILE A 215 16.18 15.56 -14.54
CA ILE A 215 15.50 16.80 -14.15
C ILE A 215 14.00 16.64 -14.39
N LYS A 216 13.60 16.15 -15.57
CA LYS A 216 12.19 15.85 -15.88
C LYS A 216 11.63 14.76 -14.98
N TYR A 217 12.39 13.70 -14.71
CA TYR A 217 11.96 12.66 -13.77
C TYR A 217 11.66 13.22 -12.37
N ARG A 218 12.59 14.02 -11.81
CA ARG A 218 12.41 14.65 -10.50
C ARG A 218 11.23 15.61 -10.48
N HIS A 219 11.00 16.34 -11.57
CA HIS A 219 9.84 17.22 -11.71
C HIS A 219 8.52 16.43 -11.62
N PHE A 220 8.36 15.37 -12.43
CA PHE A 220 7.16 14.54 -12.38
C PHE A 220 6.99 13.78 -11.06
N LEU A 221 8.09 13.31 -10.45
CA LEU A 221 8.05 12.67 -9.14
C LEU A 221 7.51 13.62 -8.05
N ASN A 222 7.88 14.90 -8.09
CA ASN A 222 7.38 15.88 -7.13
C ASN A 222 5.88 16.15 -7.31
N ILE A 223 5.41 16.25 -8.56
CA ILE A 223 3.98 16.33 -8.86
C ILE A 223 3.26 15.10 -8.32
N ALA A 224 3.80 13.90 -8.58
CA ALA A 224 3.20 12.64 -8.14
C ALA A 224 3.14 12.52 -6.61
N ARG A 225 4.17 13.00 -5.89
CA ARG A 225 4.20 13.03 -4.42
C ARG A 225 3.12 13.95 -3.85
N GLN A 226 2.92 15.12 -4.44
CA GLN A 226 1.91 16.06 -3.99
C GLN A 226 0.50 15.50 -4.19
N GLU A 227 0.23 14.90 -5.36
CA GLU A 227 -1.04 14.23 -5.64
C GLU A 227 -1.27 13.04 -4.70
N ALA A 228 -0.24 12.21 -4.47
CA ALA A 228 -0.32 11.09 -3.54
C ALA A 228 -0.67 11.55 -2.12
N PHE A 229 -0.06 12.66 -1.67
CA PHE A 229 -0.35 13.24 -0.36
C PHE A 229 -1.80 13.72 -0.25
N GLU A 230 -2.29 14.48 -1.24
CA GLU A 230 -3.69 14.96 -1.22
C GLU A 230 -4.69 13.80 -1.29
N ALA A 231 -4.38 12.73 -2.02
CA ALA A 231 -5.22 11.53 -2.09
C ALA A 231 -5.36 10.79 -0.74
N ILE A 232 -4.33 10.83 0.12
CA ILE A 232 -4.33 10.16 1.43
C ILE A 232 -4.70 11.09 2.59
N LYS A 233 -4.70 12.41 2.38
CA LYS A 233 -4.98 13.42 3.40
C LYS A 233 -6.29 13.20 4.13
N ASN A 234 -7.36 12.88 3.42
CA ASN A 234 -8.65 12.59 4.04
C ASN A 234 -8.63 11.32 4.89
N GLN A 235 -7.84 10.31 4.50
CA GLN A 235 -7.67 9.10 5.30
C GLN A 235 -6.88 9.41 6.59
N LEU A 236 -5.85 10.24 6.49
CA LEU A 236 -5.09 10.72 7.65
C LEU A 236 -5.98 11.46 8.64
N GLU A 237 -6.87 12.33 8.17
CA GLU A 237 -7.81 13.06 9.05
C GLU A 237 -8.79 12.13 9.77
N VAL A 238 -9.24 11.04 9.12
CA VAL A 238 -10.08 10.02 9.77
C VAL A 238 -9.29 9.30 10.86
N PHE A 239 -8.06 8.85 10.55
CA PHE A 239 -7.19 8.20 11.53
C PHE A 239 -6.87 9.09 12.74
N LYS A 240 -6.63 10.40 12.52
CA LYS A 240 -6.42 11.36 13.61
C LYS A 240 -7.62 11.45 14.54
N LYS A 241 -8.83 11.60 13.99
CA LYS A 241 -10.07 11.68 14.78
C LYS A 241 -10.34 10.42 15.59
N GLU A 242 -9.98 9.26 15.05
CA GLU A 242 -10.08 7.99 15.77
C GLU A 242 -9.13 7.94 16.97
N ILE A 243 -7.86 8.33 16.78
CA ILE A 243 -6.86 8.43 17.86
C ILE A 243 -7.34 9.39 18.95
N GLU A 244 -7.85 10.57 18.56
CA GLU A 244 -8.38 11.58 19.49
C GLU A 244 -9.58 11.05 20.29
N GLY A 245 -10.50 10.32 19.64
CA GLY A 245 -11.64 9.69 20.32
C GLY A 245 -11.19 8.69 21.38
N ILE A 246 -10.28 7.78 21.03
CA ILE A 246 -9.78 6.74 21.95
C ILE A 246 -9.01 7.36 23.12
N LEU A 247 -8.23 8.43 22.88
CA LEU A 247 -7.56 9.17 23.93
C LEU A 247 -8.56 9.81 24.89
N LYS A 248 -9.63 10.42 24.36
CA LYS A 248 -10.67 11.03 25.16
C LYS A 248 -11.37 10.00 26.06
N ASP A 249 -11.74 8.85 25.51
CA ASP A 249 -12.40 7.77 26.27
C ASP A 249 -11.49 7.23 27.38
N LYS A 250 -10.18 7.06 27.11
CA LYS A 250 -9.20 6.67 28.13
C LYS A 250 -9.06 7.73 29.24
N ILE A 251 -9.01 9.01 28.87
CA ILE A 251 -8.94 10.10 29.85
C ILE A 251 -10.19 10.10 30.73
N THR A 252 -11.37 9.97 30.14
CA THR A 252 -12.63 9.87 30.88
C THR A 252 -12.63 8.67 31.83
N SER A 253 -12.26 7.48 31.35
CA SER A 253 -12.17 6.29 32.22
C SER A 253 -11.19 6.45 33.39
N ILE A 254 -10.07 7.14 33.19
CA ILE A 254 -9.12 7.45 34.28
C ILE A 254 -9.76 8.42 35.28
N ILE A 255 -10.43 9.48 34.79
CA ILE A 255 -11.14 10.45 35.64
C ILE A 255 -12.21 9.74 36.46
N ASP A 256 -13.09 8.97 35.81
CA ASP A 256 -14.17 8.24 36.48
C ASP A 256 -13.63 7.33 37.58
N LYS A 257 -12.52 6.62 37.31
CA LYS A 257 -11.87 5.76 38.30
C LYS A 257 -11.31 6.56 39.49
N TYR A 258 -10.69 7.71 39.23
CA TYR A 258 -10.21 8.59 40.31
C TYR A 258 -11.37 9.17 41.13
N GLU A 259 -12.49 9.51 40.49
CA GLU A 259 -13.69 9.99 41.16
C GLU A 259 -14.34 8.90 42.03
N GLU A 260 -14.43 7.66 41.53
CA GLU A 260 -14.87 6.50 42.31
C GLU A 260 -13.96 6.23 43.50
N GLU A 261 -12.63 6.19 43.30
CA GLU A 261 -11.66 6.00 44.39
C GLU A 261 -11.72 7.14 45.41
N TYR A 262 -11.96 8.38 44.97
CA TYR A 262 -12.14 9.52 45.87
C TYR A 262 -13.44 9.41 46.69
N ALA A 263 -14.55 9.05 46.05
CA ALA A 263 -15.84 8.85 46.71
C ALA A 263 -15.79 7.73 47.75
N ASP A 264 -15.16 6.60 47.42
CA ASP A 264 -14.99 5.46 48.33
C ASP A 264 -14.11 5.82 49.53
N ASN A 265 -12.99 6.52 49.30
CA ASN A 265 -12.11 6.96 50.38
C ASN A 265 -12.78 8.00 51.28
N TYR A 266 -13.53 8.93 50.71
CA TYR A 266 -14.29 9.91 51.46
C TYR A 266 -15.39 9.24 52.29
N ALA A 267 -16.16 8.32 51.70
CA ALA A 267 -17.21 7.56 52.39
C ALA A 267 -16.64 6.72 53.55
N ARG A 268 -15.51 6.02 53.36
CA ARG A 268 -14.83 5.29 54.45
C ARG A 268 -14.38 6.22 55.57
N SER A 269 -13.74 7.34 55.22
CA SER A 269 -13.29 8.36 56.18
C SER A 269 -14.44 8.92 57.01
N THR A 270 -15.56 9.28 56.36
CA THR A 270 -16.75 9.78 57.05
C THR A 270 -17.38 8.71 57.94
N PHE A 271 -17.45 7.46 57.48
CA PHE A 271 -17.99 6.35 58.28
C PHE A 271 -17.14 6.05 59.52
N GLU A 272 -15.81 6.08 59.40
CA GLU A 272 -14.91 5.95 60.55
C GLU A 272 -15.06 7.10 61.56
N GLN A 273 -15.26 8.33 61.08
CA GLN A 273 -15.53 9.48 61.94
C GLN A 273 -16.89 9.35 62.65
N LEU A 274 -17.92 8.92 61.94
CA LEU A 274 -19.26 8.67 62.50
C LEU A 274 -19.22 7.57 63.57
N ASN A 275 -18.52 6.47 63.33
CA ASN A 275 -18.34 5.40 64.33
C ASN A 275 -17.62 5.91 65.58
N LYS A 276 -16.54 6.69 65.42
CA LYS A 276 -15.84 7.30 66.57
C LYS A 276 -16.74 8.24 67.38
N LEU A 277 -17.62 8.98 66.71
CA LEU A 277 -18.59 9.85 67.38
C LEU A 277 -19.67 9.04 68.11
N GLN A 278 -20.15 7.96 67.49
CA GLN A 278 -21.15 7.07 68.08
C GLN A 278 -20.60 6.32 69.31
N ASP A 279 -19.37 5.81 69.24
CA ASP A 279 -18.69 5.15 70.37
C ASP A 279 -18.46 6.13 71.53
N LYS A 280 -18.06 7.38 71.23
CA LYS A 280 -17.96 8.43 72.24
C LYS A 280 -19.32 8.73 72.87
N ALA A 281 -20.38 8.87 72.07
CA ALA A 281 -21.72 9.11 72.59
C ALA A 281 -22.21 7.96 73.49
N LEU A 282 -21.98 6.70 73.10
CA LEU A 282 -22.31 5.51 73.88
C LEU A 282 -21.52 5.45 75.20
N SER A 283 -20.25 5.86 75.20
CA SER A 283 -19.44 5.93 76.42
C SER A 283 -19.96 6.99 77.42
N CYS A 284 -20.49 8.11 76.92
CA CYS A 284 -21.11 9.14 77.75
C CYS A 284 -22.47 8.72 78.34
N VAL A 285 -23.17 7.78 77.70
CA VAL A 285 -24.46 7.24 78.18
C VAL A 285 -24.26 6.14 79.24
N LYS A 286 -23.18 5.35 79.15
CA LYS A 286 -22.84 4.30 80.13
C LYS A 286 -22.18 4.81 81.42
N GLY A 287 -21.85 6.10 81.49
CA GLY A 287 -21.27 6.77 82.66
C GLY A 287 -22.27 7.48 83.57
N LYS A 288 -23.58 7.20 83.43
CA LYS A 288 -24.64 7.64 84.33
C LYS A 288 -25.25 6.46 85.07
#